data_AF-A0A8S3GLJ2-F1
#
_entry.id   AF-A0A8S3GLJ2-F1
#
_cell.length_a   1.000
_cell.length_b   1.000
_cell.length_c   1.000
_cell.angle_alpha   90.00
_cell.angle_beta   90.00
_cell.angle_gamma   90.00
#
_symmetry.space_group_name_H-M   'P 1'
#
loop_
_entity.id
_entity.type
_entity.pdbx_description
1 polymer ?
#
loop_
_entity_poly.entity_id
_entity_poly.type
_entity_poly.pdbx_seq_one_letter_code
_entity_poly.pdbx_strand_id
1 'polypeptide(L)'
;FGGDPKQIPIGGESAGGISVTALLTSPLAVNGTFQRALVESGTIWPNYAIALENAIDSSGKVLRAIVNCTTIGCLRNLTVDQILTAQDSVASKSISGIVASPVIDNYVLNDIMENSYMKGDFQKVPMLVG
;
A
#
# COMPACT_ATOMS: atom_id res chain seq x y z
N PHE A 1 16.47 15.79 -17.66
CA PHE A 1 17.16 14.52 -17.36
C PHE A 1 17.39 13.62 -18.59
N GLY A 2 16.64 13.77 -19.70
CA GLY A 2 16.98 13.09 -20.96
C GLY A 2 16.63 11.60 -21.06
N GLY A 3 15.90 11.04 -20.08
CA GLY A 3 15.39 9.67 -20.14
C GLY A 3 14.20 9.51 -21.08
N ASP A 4 13.98 8.29 -21.58
CA ASP A 4 12.85 7.95 -22.43
C ASP A 4 11.62 7.60 -21.56
N PRO A 5 10.53 8.40 -21.61
CA PRO A 5 9.33 8.13 -20.83
C PRO A 5 8.57 6.86 -21.27
N LYS A 6 8.96 6.25 -22.39
CA LYS A 6 8.40 4.97 -22.87
C LYS A 6 9.18 3.75 -22.38
N GLN A 7 10.23 3.96 -21.57
CA GLN A 7 11.11 2.89 -21.09
C GLN A 7 11.33 2.96 -19.57
N ILE A 8 10.32 3.39 -18.82
CA ILE A 8 10.37 3.57 -17.37
C ILE A 8 10.17 2.21 -16.67
N PRO A 9 11.17 1.68 -15.94
CA PRO A 9 10.93 0.61 -14.98
C PRO A 9 10.41 1.20 -13.67
N ILE A 10 9.57 0.44 -12.97
CA ILE A 10 9.28 0.66 -11.56
C ILE A 10 9.85 -0.51 -10.75
N GLY A 11 10.50 -0.23 -9.63
CA GLY A 11 11.11 -1.25 -8.78
C GLY A 11 10.86 -0.97 -7.31
N GLY A 12 10.83 -2.03 -6.51
CA GLY A 12 10.73 -1.91 -5.06
C GLY A 12 11.08 -3.20 -4.32
N GLU A 13 11.58 -3.01 -3.10
CA GLU A 13 11.97 -4.09 -2.17
C GLU A 13 10.97 -4.19 -1.01
N SER A 14 10.66 -5.41 -0.55
CA SER A 14 9.77 -5.69 0.59
C SER A 14 8.41 -4.97 0.43
N ALA A 15 8.09 -4.00 1.29
CA ALA A 15 6.89 -3.16 1.17
C ALA A 15 6.83 -2.39 -0.17
N GLY A 16 7.99 -2.01 -0.72
CA GLY A 16 8.12 -1.45 -2.05
C GLY A 16 7.78 -2.47 -3.14
N GLY A 17 8.19 -3.74 -2.99
CA GLY A 17 7.83 -4.81 -3.90
C GLY A 17 6.32 -5.09 -3.90
N ILE A 18 5.70 -5.08 -2.71
CA ILE A 18 4.24 -5.14 -2.54
C ILE A 18 3.57 -3.91 -3.18
N SER A 19 4.19 -2.74 -3.10
CA SER A 19 3.66 -1.53 -3.76
C SER A 19 3.70 -1.65 -5.28
N VAL A 20 4.74 -2.27 -5.84
CA VAL A 20 4.81 -2.55 -7.29
C VAL A 20 3.68 -3.50 -7.72
N THR A 21 3.40 -4.56 -6.96
CA THR A 21 2.30 -5.49 -7.27
C THR A 21 0.92 -4.83 -7.12
N ALA A 22 0.75 -3.95 -6.13
CA ALA A 22 -0.46 -3.12 -6.01
C ALA A 22 -0.63 -2.21 -7.22
N LEU A 23 0.42 -1.51 -7.66
CA LEU A 23 0.36 -0.63 -8.83
C LEU A 23 0.05 -1.39 -10.11
N LEU A 24 0.58 -2.61 -10.29
CA LEU A 24 0.25 -3.46 -11.44
C LEU A 24 -1.24 -3.83 -11.50
N THR A 25 -1.94 -3.90 -10.38
CA THR A 25 -3.37 -4.23 -10.30
C THR A 25 -4.28 -3.00 -10.22
N SER A 26 -3.71 -1.80 -10.11
CA SER A 26 -4.47 -0.56 -10.03
C SER A 26 -5.01 -0.14 -11.40
N PRO A 27 -6.30 0.20 -11.54
CA PRO A 27 -6.85 0.75 -12.79
C PRO A 27 -6.22 2.10 -13.17
N LEU A 28 -5.63 2.82 -12.21
CA LEU A 28 -4.98 4.12 -12.45
C LEU A 28 -3.62 3.98 -13.14
N ALA A 29 -2.97 2.82 -13.02
CA ALA A 29 -1.68 2.55 -13.67
C ALA A 29 -1.81 2.12 -15.14
N VAL A 30 -3.05 1.89 -15.62
CA VAL A 30 -3.36 1.34 -16.96
C VAL A 30 -2.88 2.23 -18.12
N ASN A 31 -2.54 3.49 -17.84
CA ASN A 31 -2.10 4.46 -18.85
C ASN A 31 -0.60 4.48 -19.12
N GLY A 32 0.12 3.40 -18.79
CA GLY A 32 1.54 3.27 -19.14
C GLY A 32 2.46 4.23 -18.39
N THR A 33 2.19 4.45 -17.10
CA THR A 33 3.10 5.20 -16.21
C THR A 33 4.47 4.53 -16.06
N PHE A 34 4.54 3.21 -16.29
CA PHE A 34 5.76 2.41 -16.35
C PHE A 34 5.58 1.27 -17.36
N GLN A 35 6.69 0.74 -17.89
CA GLN A 35 6.72 -0.31 -18.92
C GLN A 35 7.41 -1.59 -18.47
N ARG A 36 8.01 -1.62 -17.27
CA ARG A 36 8.66 -2.78 -16.66
C ARG A 36 8.49 -2.74 -15.15
N ALA A 37 8.51 -3.91 -14.51
CA ALA A 37 8.42 -4.01 -13.06
C ALA A 37 9.54 -4.87 -12.47
N LEU A 38 10.09 -4.44 -11.33
CA LEU A 38 11.03 -5.19 -10.51
C LEU A 38 10.41 -5.36 -9.12
N VAL A 39 10.26 -6.61 -8.67
CA VAL A 39 9.64 -6.94 -7.38
C VAL A 39 10.67 -7.72 -6.57
N GLU A 40 11.29 -7.05 -5.61
CA GLU A 40 12.36 -7.62 -4.79
C GLU A 40 11.82 -8.00 -3.41
N SER A 41 11.89 -9.29 -3.03
CA SER A 41 11.36 -9.78 -1.74
C SER A 41 9.93 -9.31 -1.40
N GLY A 42 9.12 -9.00 -2.43
CA GLY A 42 7.72 -8.62 -2.35
C GLY A 42 6.85 -9.74 -2.92
N THR A 43 5.69 -9.98 -2.32
CA THR A 43 4.78 -11.05 -2.75
C THR A 43 3.36 -10.55 -2.97
N ILE A 44 2.59 -11.29 -3.75
CA ILE A 44 1.16 -11.13 -3.92
C ILE A 44 0.51 -12.02 -2.87
N TRP A 45 0.21 -11.46 -1.69
CA TRP A 45 -0.48 -12.18 -0.62
C TRP A 45 -1.92 -11.69 -0.45
N PRO A 46 -2.87 -12.60 -0.15
CA PRO A 46 -4.30 -12.26 -0.01
C PRO A 46 -4.56 -11.17 1.01
N ASN A 47 -3.74 -11.10 2.06
CA ASN A 47 -3.99 -10.27 3.23
C ASN A 47 -3.16 -8.97 3.26
N TYR A 48 -2.46 -8.62 2.18
CA TYR A 48 -1.73 -7.34 2.13
C TYR A 48 -2.61 -6.16 1.78
N ALA A 49 -3.75 -6.36 1.09
CA ALA A 49 -4.76 -5.33 0.98
C ALA A 49 -5.91 -5.65 1.94
N ILE A 50 -6.38 -4.63 2.67
CA ILE A 50 -7.52 -4.76 3.57
C ILE A 50 -8.67 -3.88 3.11
N ALA A 51 -9.89 -4.28 3.45
CA ALA A 51 -11.06 -3.45 3.19
C ALA A 51 -10.98 -2.12 3.96
N LEU A 52 -11.51 -1.05 3.37
CA LEU A 52 -11.44 0.31 3.92
C LEU A 52 -11.99 0.39 5.35
N GLU A 53 -13.10 -0.27 5.63
CA GLU A 53 -13.68 -0.33 6.96
C GLU A 53 -12.73 -0.96 7.99
N ASN A 54 -12.04 -2.03 7.62
CA ASN A 54 -11.07 -2.70 8.48
C ASN A 54 -9.84 -1.82 8.72
N ALA A 55 -9.39 -1.05 7.72
CA ALA A 55 -8.30 -0.09 7.88
C ALA A 55 -8.67 1.05 8.86
N ILE A 56 -9.89 1.55 8.76
CA ILE A 56 -10.43 2.58 9.66
C ILE A 56 -10.59 2.05 11.09
N ASP A 57 -10.96 0.78 11.22
CA ASP A 57 -11.17 0.10 12.49
C ASP A 57 -9.85 -0.22 13.22
N SER A 58 -8.96 -0.96 12.56
CA SER A 58 -7.73 -1.49 13.15
C SER A 58 -6.70 -0.41 13.43
N SER A 59 -6.13 0.22 12.41
CA SER A 59 -5.12 1.28 12.59
C SER A 59 -5.77 2.58 13.07
N GLY A 60 -6.94 2.92 12.52
CA GLY A 60 -7.60 4.19 12.83
C GLY A 60 -8.09 4.29 14.28
N LYS A 61 -8.76 3.28 14.84
CA LYS A 61 -9.25 3.36 16.22
C LYS A 61 -8.12 3.28 17.24
N VAL A 62 -7.13 2.42 17.02
CA VAL A 62 -5.99 2.29 17.93
C VAL A 62 -5.20 3.60 17.99
N LEU A 63 -4.89 4.20 16.84
CA LEU A 63 -4.20 5.49 16.77
C LEU A 63 -5.00 6.60 17.47
N ARG A 64 -6.30 6.71 17.18
CA ARG A 64 -7.19 7.71 17.79
C ARG A 64 -7.28 7.57 19.31
N ALA A 65 -7.27 6.35 19.84
CA ALA A 65 -7.25 6.09 21.27
C ALA A 65 -5.92 6.52 21.92
N ILE A 66 -4.78 6.29 21.26
CA ILE A 66 -3.45 6.67 21.79
C ILE A 66 -3.29 8.19 21.87
N VAL A 67 -3.73 8.90 20.83
CA VAL A 67 -3.54 10.37 20.73
C VAL A 67 -4.73 11.18 21.24
N ASN A 68 -5.77 10.50 21.77
CA ASN A 68 -7.01 11.10 22.24
C ASN A 68 -7.67 12.07 21.23
N CYS A 69 -7.69 11.68 19.96
CA CYS A 69 -8.28 12.46 18.86
C CYS A 69 -9.36 11.65 18.15
N THR A 70 -10.54 12.22 17.94
CA THR A 70 -11.65 11.54 17.23
C THR A 70 -11.91 12.09 15.83
N THR A 71 -11.32 13.23 15.47
CA THR A 71 -11.54 13.92 14.19
C THR A 71 -10.27 14.03 13.37
N ILE A 72 -10.39 14.09 12.04
CA ILE A 72 -9.26 14.31 11.12
C ILE A 72 -8.57 15.64 11.41
N GLY A 73 -9.31 16.68 11.78
CA GLY A 73 -8.76 17.99 12.16
C GLY A 73 -7.83 17.90 13.38
N CYS A 74 -8.22 17.13 14.39
CA CYS A 74 -7.38 16.86 15.56
C CYS A 74 -6.10 16.12 15.16
N LEU A 75 -6.22 15.06 14.35
CA LEU A 75 -5.08 14.26 13.88
C LEU A 75 -4.06 15.09 13.09
N ARG A 76 -4.53 16.05 12.27
CA ARG A 76 -3.65 16.94 11.50
C ARG A 76 -2.88 17.96 12.34
N ASN A 77 -3.32 18.21 13.58
CA ASN A 77 -2.67 19.13 14.50
C ASN A 77 -1.67 18.44 15.45
N LEU A 78 -1.52 17.11 15.36
CA LEU A 78 -0.53 16.38 16.14
C LEU A 78 0.88 16.76 15.71
N THR A 79 1.80 16.78 16.66
CA THR A 79 3.23 16.88 16.35
C THR A 79 3.73 15.58 15.73
N VAL A 80 4.86 15.65 15.02
CA VAL A 80 5.53 14.45 14.46
C VAL A 80 5.83 13.43 15.56
N ASP A 81 6.32 13.87 16.73
CA ASP A 81 6.64 12.98 17.84
C ASP A 81 5.42 12.23 18.37
N GLN A 82 4.26 12.90 18.44
CA GLN A 82 2.99 12.26 18.82
C GLN A 82 2.57 11.20 17.79
N ILE A 83 2.76 11.48 16.50
CA ILE A 83 2.45 10.53 15.42
C ILE A 83 3.37 9.30 15.50
N LEU A 84 4.69 9.50 15.65
CA LEU A 84 5.66 8.41 15.72
C LEU A 84 5.45 7.53 16.96
N THR A 85 5.21 8.15 18.13
CA THR A 85 4.89 7.41 19.36
C THR A 85 3.63 6.57 19.20
N ALA A 86 2.60 7.11 18.53
CA ALA A 86 1.38 6.38 18.23
C ALA A 86 1.62 5.24 17.24
N GLN A 87 2.44 5.46 16.20
CA GLN A 87 2.82 4.43 15.24
C GLN A 87 3.51 3.25 15.92
N ASP A 88 4.51 3.49 16.77
CA ASP A 88 5.22 2.43 17.50
C ASP A 88 4.29 1.64 18.42
N SER A 89 3.33 2.33 19.04
CA SER A 89 2.30 1.73 19.89
C SER A 89 1.29 0.87 19.10
N VAL A 90 1.01 1.20 17.84
CA VAL A 90 0.21 0.35 16.94
C VAL A 90 1.05 -0.83 16.44
N ALA A 91 2.29 -0.59 16.03
CA ALA A 91 3.21 -1.60 15.51
C ALA A 91 3.45 -2.73 16.53
N SER A 92 3.73 -2.36 17.79
CA SER A 92 3.96 -3.32 18.89
C SER A 92 2.75 -4.20 19.21
N LYS A 93 1.53 -3.81 18.80
CA LYS A 93 0.30 -4.59 18.97
C LYS A 93 -0.07 -5.39 17.70
N SER A 94 0.60 -5.14 16.58
CA SER A 94 0.40 -5.85 15.33
C SER A 94 1.26 -7.11 15.29
N ILE A 95 0.66 -8.27 15.00
CA ILE A 95 1.37 -9.56 14.90
C ILE A 95 2.46 -9.53 13.81
N SER A 96 2.28 -8.71 12.78
CA SER A 96 3.25 -8.54 11.68
C SER A 96 4.13 -7.30 11.84
N GLY A 97 3.89 -6.46 12.86
CA GLY A 97 4.50 -5.12 12.97
C GLY A 97 4.03 -4.12 11.92
N ILE A 98 3.17 -4.54 10.98
CA ILE A 98 2.64 -3.68 9.92
C ILE A 98 1.57 -2.77 10.51
N VAL A 99 1.81 -1.47 10.39
CA VAL A 99 0.94 -0.38 10.87
C VAL A 99 0.01 0.17 9.79
N ALA A 100 0.40 0.01 8.53
CA ALA A 100 -0.34 0.44 7.36
C ALA A 100 -0.16 -0.56 6.23
N SER A 101 -1.28 -0.88 5.58
CA SER A 101 -1.36 -1.78 4.45
C SER A 101 -2.08 -1.08 3.30
N PRO A 102 -1.86 -1.50 2.04
CA PRO A 102 -2.77 -1.16 0.95
C PRO A 102 -4.25 -1.33 1.35
N VAL A 103 -5.10 -0.44 0.86
CA VAL A 103 -6.53 -0.42 1.19
C VAL A 103 -7.34 -0.59 -0.08
N ILE A 104 -8.35 -1.45 -0.04
CA ILE A 104 -9.35 -1.59 -1.10
C ILE A 104 -10.32 -0.42 -0.95
N ASP A 105 -10.10 0.62 -1.73
CA ASP A 105 -10.85 1.89 -1.70
C ASP A 105 -11.79 2.06 -2.90
N ASN A 106 -11.80 1.09 -3.82
CA ASN A 106 -12.53 1.12 -5.10
C ASN A 106 -12.12 2.30 -6.02
N TYR A 107 -10.90 2.82 -5.83
CA TYR A 107 -10.34 3.87 -6.66
C TYR A 107 -8.89 3.55 -7.07
N VAL A 108 -7.99 3.39 -6.09
CA VAL A 108 -6.62 2.91 -6.31
C VAL A 108 -6.63 1.40 -6.46
N LEU A 109 -7.35 0.68 -5.60
CA LEU A 109 -7.48 -0.78 -5.65
C LEU A 109 -8.96 -1.17 -5.55
N ASN A 110 -9.41 -2.00 -6.49
CA ASN A 110 -10.79 -2.48 -6.55
C ASN A 110 -11.00 -3.85 -5.89
N ASP A 111 -9.92 -4.59 -5.66
CA ASP A 111 -9.92 -5.95 -5.12
C ASP A 111 -8.57 -6.20 -4.43
N ILE A 112 -8.44 -7.33 -3.72
CA ILE A 112 -7.12 -7.80 -3.29
C ILE A 112 -6.28 -8.15 -4.53
N MET A 113 -4.96 -7.94 -4.43
CA MET A 113 -4.05 -8.17 -5.55
C MET A 113 -4.14 -9.61 -6.07
N GLU A 114 -4.23 -10.62 -5.20
CA GLU A 114 -4.34 -12.03 -5.61
C GLU A 114 -5.52 -12.26 -6.57
N ASN A 115 -6.70 -11.75 -6.26
CA ASN A 115 -7.88 -11.90 -7.12
C ASN A 115 -7.66 -11.24 -8.48
N SER A 116 -7.08 -10.04 -8.51
CA SER A 116 -6.78 -9.32 -9.76
C SER A 116 -5.80 -10.12 -10.63
N TYR A 117 -4.74 -10.68 -10.03
CA TYR A 117 -3.80 -11.54 -10.76
C TYR A 117 -4.45 -12.83 -11.27
N MET A 118 -5.29 -13.49 -10.46
CA MET A 118 -6.01 -14.72 -10.84
C MET A 118 -7.01 -14.49 -11.98
N LYS A 119 -7.66 -13.32 -12.02
CA LYS A 119 -8.58 -12.92 -13.10
C LYS A 119 -7.85 -12.46 -14.37
N GLY A 120 -6.56 -12.14 -14.28
CA GLY A 120 -5.80 -11.51 -15.35
C GLY A 120 -5.97 -10.00 -15.45
N ASP A 121 -6.57 -9.38 -14.42
CA ASP A 121 -6.89 -7.95 -14.32
C ASP A 121 -5.69 -7.17 -13.75
N PHE A 122 -4.58 -7.18 -14.49
CA PHE A 122 -3.37 -6.46 -14.14
C PHE A 122 -2.59 -6.01 -15.38
N GLN A 123 -1.68 -5.06 -15.19
CA GLN A 123 -0.79 -4.56 -16.23
C GLN A 123 0.21 -5.63 -16.67
N LYS A 124 0.14 -5.99 -17.95
CA LYS A 124 1.00 -7.02 -18.55
C LYS A 124 2.28 -6.39 -19.08
N VAL A 125 3.26 -6.23 -18.19
CA VAL A 125 4.61 -5.72 -18.52
C VAL A 125 5.66 -6.79 -18.23
N PRO A 126 6.86 -6.73 -18.85
CA PRO A 126 7.98 -7.56 -18.43
C PRO A 126 8.31 -7.36 -16.94
N MET A 127 8.51 -8.47 -16.23
CA MET A 127 8.78 -8.47 -14.79
C MET A 127 10.08 -9.22 -14.46
N LEU A 128 10.82 -8.70 -13.48
CA LEU A 128 11.87 -9.43 -12.76
C LEU A 128 11.42 -9.54 -11.30
N VAL A 129 11.46 -10.75 -10.74
CA VAL A 129 10.99 -11.05 -9.38
C VAL A 129 12.06 -11.90 -8.67
N GLY A 130 12.40 -11.57 -7.43
CA GLY A 130 13.41 -12.31 -6.66
C GLY A 130 13.69 -11.77 -5.27
#